data_AF-A0A928TTG9-F1
#
_entry.id   AF-A0A928TTG9-F1
#
_cell.length_a   1.000
_cell.length_b   1.000
_cell.length_c   1.000
_cell.angle_alpha   90.00
_cell.angle_beta   90.00
_cell.angle_gamma   90.00
#
_symmetry.space_group_name_H-M   'P 1'
#
loop_
_entity.id
_entity.type
_entity.pdbx_description
1 polymer ?
#
loop_
_entity_poly.entity_id
_entity_poly.type
_entity_poly.pdbx_seq_one_letter_code
_entity_poly.pdbx_strand_id
1 'polypeptide(L)' 'MTSFYQWLTHQKERDDIVGDFAFTVGQLEEPQANRKKISGHMLWATWLIDHRATDEVIEAFNRAWREYQEHVGLMA' A
#
# COMPACT_ATOMS: atom_id res chain seq x y z
N MET A 1 -11.38 -10.80 5.67
CA MET A 1 -10.23 -9.88 5.85
C MET A 1 -10.06 -9.11 4.57
N THR A 2 -10.19 -7.79 4.63
CA THR A 2 -9.94 -6.87 3.51
C THR A 2 -8.45 -6.90 3.19
N SER A 3 -8.04 -7.00 1.92
CA SER A 3 -6.62 -6.86 1.55
C SER A 3 -6.16 -5.40 1.65
N PHE A 4 -4.84 -5.17 1.70
CA PHE A 4 -4.31 -3.81 1.66
C PHE A 4 -4.78 -3.04 0.42
N TYR A 5 -4.75 -3.68 -0.75
CA TYR A 5 -5.22 -3.07 -2.00
C TYR A 5 -6.71 -2.72 -1.96
N GLN A 6 -7.55 -3.63 -1.47
CA GLN A 6 -8.99 -3.38 -1.31
C GLN A 6 -9.25 -2.25 -0.32
N TRP A 7 -8.47 -2.13 0.76
CA TRP A 7 -8.58 -1.00 1.67
C TRP A 7 -8.15 0.31 1.01
N LEU A 8 -7.07 0.27 0.21
CA LEU A 8 -6.52 1.42 -0.50
C LEU A 8 -7.51 2.03 -1.50
N THR A 9 -8.28 1.20 -2.22
CA THR A 9 -9.26 1.71 -3.20
C THR A 9 -10.36 2.55 -2.57
N HIS A 10 -10.64 2.38 -1.27
CA HIS A 10 -11.57 3.21 -0.51
C HIS A 10 -10.95 4.51 0.02
N GLN A 11 -9.63 4.68 -0.08
CA GLN A 11 -8.92 5.87 0.42
C GLN A 11 -8.76 6.99 -0.62
N LYS A 12 -9.15 6.75 -1.88
CA LYS A 12 -8.89 7.65 -3.03
C LYS A 12 -9.48 9.05 -2.93
N GLU A 13 -10.48 9.25 -2.06
CA GLU A 13 -11.15 10.55 -1.87
C GLU A 13 -10.55 11.37 -0.73
N ARG A 14 -9.51 10.87 -0.05
CA ARG A 14 -8.83 11.61 1.02
C ARG A 14 -7.98 12.74 0.42
N ASP A 15 -7.97 13.86 1.12
CA ASP A 15 -7.13 15.03 0.82
C ASP A 15 -5.87 15.02 1.71
N ASP A 16 -5.15 13.90 1.68
CA ASP A 16 -3.88 13.72 2.39
C ASP A 16 -2.93 12.78 1.62
N ILE A 17 -1.71 12.62 2.11
CA ILE A 17 -0.68 11.80 1.43
C ILE A 17 -1.11 10.34 1.21
N VAL A 18 -2.04 9.81 2.02
CA VAL A 18 -2.59 8.47 1.84
C VAL A 18 -3.59 8.45 0.69
N GLY A 19 -4.43 9.49 0.57
CA GLY A 19 -5.31 9.69 -0.57
C GLY A 19 -4.55 9.85 -1.89
N ASP A 20 -3.52 10.68 -1.91
CA ASP A 20 -2.64 10.85 -3.08
C ASP A 20 -2.01 9.52 -3.50
N PHE A 21 -1.44 8.79 -2.54
CA PHE A 21 -0.89 7.47 -2.79
C PHE A 21 -1.93 6.47 -3.31
N ALA A 22 -3.12 6.45 -2.71
CA ALA A 22 -4.22 5.58 -3.13
C ALA A 22 -4.71 5.90 -4.55
N PHE A 23 -4.72 7.18 -4.91
CA PHE A 23 -5.05 7.63 -6.26
C PHE A 23 -4.00 7.16 -7.26
N THR A 24 -2.71 7.43 -7.01
CA THR A 24 -1.60 7.06 -7.91
C THR A 24 -1.49 5.55 -8.08
N VAL A 25 -1.44 4.81 -6.97
CA VAL A 25 -1.29 3.35 -6.99
C VAL A 25 -2.56 2.68 -7.53
N GLY A 26 -3.73 3.24 -7.27
CA GLY A 26 -4.99 2.72 -7.76
C GLY A 26 -5.19 2.86 -9.28
N GLN A 27 -4.24 3.45 -10.00
CA GLN A 27 -4.15 3.43 -11.48
C GLN A 27 -3.23 2.31 -12.00
N LEU A 28 -2.48 1.65 -11.12
CA LEU A 28 -1.52 0.59 -11.43
C LEU A 28 -2.10 -0.77 -11.05
N GLU A 29 -1.53 -1.85 -11.61
CA GLU A 29 -1.94 -3.21 -11.24
C GLU A 29 -1.45 -3.59 -9.84
N GLU A 30 -2.31 -4.27 -9.07
CA GLU A 30 -1.93 -4.80 -7.75
C GLU A 30 -0.75 -5.78 -7.90
N PRO A 31 0.34 -5.59 -7.13
CA PRO A 31 1.49 -6.47 -7.20
C PRO A 31 1.11 -7.91 -6.86
N GLN A 32 1.50 -8.85 -7.73
CA GLN A 32 1.25 -10.28 -7.56
C GLN A 32 2.52 -11.00 -7.07
N ALA A 33 2.39 -11.86 -6.06
CA ALA A 33 3.51 -12.63 -5.54
C ALA A 33 3.81 -13.85 -6.45
N ASN A 34 4.93 -13.83 -7.18
CA ASN A 34 5.33 -14.94 -8.07
C ASN A 34 6.09 -16.09 -7.37
N ARG A 35 6.55 -15.93 -6.12
CA ARG A 35 7.30 -16.98 -5.36
C ARG A 35 6.98 -16.94 -3.85
N LYS A 36 7.18 -18.10 -3.19
CA LYS A 36 7.02 -18.46 -1.76
C LYS A 36 6.70 -17.32 -0.78
N LYS A 37 5.64 -17.50 0.03
CA LYS A 37 5.28 -16.79 1.30
C LYS A 37 6.08 -15.50 1.56
N ILE A 38 5.85 -14.47 0.76
CA ILE A 38 6.30 -13.11 1.03
C ILE A 38 5.18 -12.42 1.80
N SER A 39 5.49 -11.60 2.83
CA SER A 39 4.46 -10.81 3.49
C SER A 39 3.91 -9.75 2.53
N GLY A 40 2.65 -9.35 2.69
CA GLY A 40 2.04 -8.32 1.85
C GLY A 40 2.86 -7.02 1.86
N HIS A 41 3.38 -6.62 3.03
CA HIS A 41 4.22 -5.42 3.14
C HIS A 41 5.47 -5.52 2.27
N MET A 42 6.18 -6.65 2.34
CA MET A 42 7.41 -6.87 1.58
C MET A 42 7.14 -6.93 0.08
N LEU A 43 6.00 -7.50 -0.34
CA LEU A 43 5.56 -7.50 -1.73
C LEU A 43 5.37 -6.07 -2.26
N TRP A 44 4.63 -5.24 -1.52
CA TRP A 44 4.40 -3.83 -1.87
C TRP A 44 5.69 -3.01 -1.85
N ALA A 45 6.53 -3.15 -0.83
CA ALA A 45 7.81 -2.46 -0.74
C ALA A 45 8.74 -2.81 -1.91
N THR A 46 8.82 -4.09 -2.28
CA THR A 46 9.64 -4.54 -3.42
C THR A 46 9.13 -3.93 -4.73
N TRP A 47 7.82 -3.97 -4.95
CA TRP A 47 7.20 -3.43 -6.14
C TRP A 47 7.42 -1.91 -6.28
N LEU A 48 7.34 -1.15 -5.19
CA LEU A 48 7.63 0.28 -5.18
C LEU A 48 9.10 0.58 -5.56
N ILE A 49 10.04 -0.21 -5.04
CA ILE A 49 11.46 -0.08 -5.39
C ILE A 49 11.68 -0.40 -6.88
N ASP A 50 11.07 -1.47 -7.39
CA ASP A 50 11.18 -1.87 -8.80
C ASP A 50 10.65 -0.77 -9.75
N HIS A 51 9.65 0.00 -9.31
CA HIS A 51 9.08 1.13 -10.03
C HIS A 51 9.79 2.46 -9.79
N ARG A 52 10.93 2.45 -9.07
CA ARG A 52 11.70 3.66 -8.72
C ARG A 52 10.85 4.71 -7.99
N ALA A 53 10.01 4.26 -7.06
CA ALA A 53 9.23 5.15 -6.20
C ALA A 53 10.14 6.19 -5.53
N THR A 54 9.65 7.43 -5.45
CA THR A 54 10.34 8.52 -4.73
C THR A 54 10.23 8.33 -3.22
N ASP A 55 11.07 9.03 -2.46
CA ASP A 55 11.02 9.00 -1.00
C ASP A 55 9.63 9.39 -0.45
N GLU A 56 8.96 10.34 -1.11
CA GLU A 56 7.60 10.78 -0.78
C GLU A 56 6.56 9.66 -0.96
N VAL A 57 6.67 8.88 -2.04
CA VAL A 57 5.78 7.73 -2.29
C VAL A 57 6.03 6.61 -1.27
N ILE A 58 7.30 6.41 -0.87
CA ILE A 58 7.67 5.43 0.17
C ILE A 58 7.12 5.86 1.53
N GLU A 59 7.21 7.15 1.88
CA GLU A 59 6.61 7.69 3.10
C GLU A 59 5.09 7.49 3.13
N ALA A 60 4.41 7.83 2.03
CA ALA A 60 2.98 7.67 1.90
C ALA A 60 2.55 6.19 2.01
N PHE A 61 3.31 5.27 1.40
CA PHE A 61 3.11 3.83 1.57
C PHE A 61 3.23 3.38 3.03
N ASN A 62 4.29 3.78 3.73
CA ASN A 62 4.50 3.40 5.12
C ASN A 62 3.37 3.91 6.03
N ARG A 63 2.89 5.14 5.79
CA ARG A 63 1.74 5.69 6.50
C ARG A 63 0.45 4.91 6.20
N ALA A 64 0.16 4.67 4.93
CA ALA A 64 -1.00 3.91 4.49
C ALA A 64 -1.00 2.49 5.07
N TRP A 65 0.16 1.84 5.09
CA TRP A 65 0.30 0.49 5.64
C TRP A 65 0.03 0.45 7.15
N ARG A 66 0.54 1.42 7.89
CA ARG A 66 0.29 1.54 9.34
C ARG A 66 -1.20 1.71 9.62
N GLU A 67 -1.87 2.62 8.93
CA GLU A 67 -3.32 2.86 9.08
C GLU A 67 -4.15 1.62 8.70
N TYR A 68 -3.73 0.88 7.67
CA TYR A 68 -4.34 -0.41 7.34
C TYR A 68 -4.17 -1.44 8.46
N GLN A 69 -2.97 -1.57 9.06
CA GLN A 69 -2.74 -2.49 10.17
C GLN A 69 -3.60 -2.16 11.39
N GLU A 70 -3.81 -0.88 11.68
CA GLU A 70 -4.77 -0.42 12.69
C GLU A 70 -6.20 -0.83 12.33
N HIS A 71 -6.61 -0.61 11.07
CA HIS A 71 -7.95 -0.96 10.58
C HIS A 71 -8.28 -2.45 10.69
N VAL A 72 -7.33 -3.34 10.37
CA VAL A 72 -7.55 -4.79 10.44
C VAL A 72 -7.19 -5.41 11.81
N GLY A 73 -6.83 -4.59 12.81
CA GLY A 73 -6.53 -5.04 14.16
C GLY A 73 -5.25 -5.87 14.26
N LEU A 74 -4.27 -5.62 13.39
CA LEU A 74 -2.96 -6.30 13.39
C LEU A 74 -1.91 -5.60 14.29
N MET A 75 -2.26 -4.48 14.92
CA MET A 75 -1.47 -3.93 16.02
C MET A 75 -1.84 -4.64 17.32
N ALA A 76 -0.97 -5.57 17.73
CA ALA A 76 -0.97 -6.19 19.06
C ALA A 76 0.05 -5.50 19.97
#